data_AF-A0A1J4WWW1-F1
#
_entry.id   AF-A0A1J4WWW1-F1
#
_cell.length_a   1.000
_cell.length_b   1.000
_cell.length_c   1.000
_cell.angle_alpha   90.00
_cell.angle_beta   90.00
_cell.angle_gamma   90.00
#
_symmetry.space_group_name_H-M   'P 1'
#
loop_
_entity.id
_entity.type
_entity.pdbx_description
1 polymer ?
#
loop_
_entity_poly.entity_id
_entity_poly.type
_entity_poly.pdbx_seq_one_letter_code
_entity_poly.pdbx_strand_id
1 'polypeptide(L)'
;MFGLPRSVVRLAAHHTEWHTLFQDEKDRLVEKLKDFDITIEHIGSTAIPFVPAKPIIDIALAIDQEIEFSTLRNVLNDLGYEERGPQGVDDRILWILGTENDRKFYLHLTHKGSKTWNDCLAFRAALRSTTSLREEYAKLKKELAVKYPENRKSYTKGKHEFIERVVHQYQSSQMQFSNESVTNQIVSDLRRHQNILLVGRRDAGKTHFVTHTLIPLLQKKGLDVRYFKDMDEEIQTPPEDAVVIFDEFEILDDKEFLERMHPEEQPYYSDSYLRKVHFWLQKAENVPNRRIYVLSRNEEDIGNIANRTLFDFDPNVMPIHIAPWKTGNLPGEKKSN
;
A
#
# COMPACT_ATOMS: atom_id res chain seq x y z
N MET A 1 19.11 -27.66 14.43
CA MET A 1 18.79 -27.32 15.85
C MET A 1 17.87 -26.11 15.81
N PHE A 2 16.60 -26.34 16.14
CA PHE A 2 15.57 -25.31 16.24
C PHE A 2 15.63 -24.67 17.63
N GLY A 3 15.47 -23.35 17.70
CA GLY A 3 15.52 -22.59 18.94
C GLY A 3 16.91 -22.06 19.31
N LEU A 4 16.92 -20.98 20.10
CA LEU A 4 18.15 -20.33 20.54
C LEU A 4 17.96 -19.57 21.87
N PRO A 5 18.97 -19.54 22.77
CA PRO A 5 18.95 -18.66 23.93
C PRO A 5 18.86 -17.20 23.52
N ARG A 6 18.19 -16.37 24.33
CA ARG A 6 17.89 -14.96 24.02
C ARG A 6 19.12 -14.10 23.68
N SER A 7 20.23 -14.28 24.40
CA SER A 7 21.45 -13.47 24.25
C SER A 7 22.33 -13.93 23.07
N VAL A 8 22.16 -15.16 22.62
CA VAL A 8 23.07 -15.79 21.66
C VAL A 8 22.74 -15.35 20.23
N VAL A 9 23.79 -15.08 19.46
CA VAL A 9 23.73 -14.82 18.03
C VAL A 9 24.47 -15.94 17.30
N ARG A 10 23.75 -17.02 17.04
CA ARG A 10 24.26 -18.16 16.26
C ARG A 10 23.43 -18.34 15.01
N LEU A 11 24.09 -18.29 13.86
CA LEU A 11 23.45 -18.52 12.56
C LEU A 11 23.57 -19.99 12.17
N ALA A 12 22.48 -20.53 11.64
CA ALA A 12 22.44 -21.81 10.95
C ALA A 12 22.30 -21.56 9.44
N ALA A 13 22.74 -22.53 8.64
CA ALA A 13 22.41 -22.58 7.22
C ALA A 13 20.88 -22.63 7.05
N HIS A 14 20.39 -22.15 5.91
CA HIS A 14 18.97 -22.21 5.63
C HIS A 14 18.48 -23.67 5.57
N HIS A 15 17.36 -23.96 6.23
CA HIS A 15 16.72 -25.27 6.22
C HIS A 15 15.26 -25.15 5.77
N THR A 16 14.82 -26.06 4.90
CA THR A 16 13.43 -26.13 4.42
C THR A 16 12.43 -26.47 5.52
N GLU A 17 12.87 -27.18 6.56
CA GLU A 17 12.07 -27.51 7.76
C GLU A 17 11.52 -26.26 8.46
N TRP A 18 12.16 -25.09 8.32
CA TRP A 18 11.62 -23.84 8.86
C TRP A 18 10.28 -23.45 8.25
N HIS A 19 10.04 -23.82 7.00
CA HIS A 19 8.73 -23.62 6.39
C HIS A 19 7.68 -24.54 7.03
N THR A 20 8.02 -25.81 7.26
CA THR A 20 7.13 -26.76 7.95
C THR A 20 6.79 -26.28 9.36
N LEU A 21 7.81 -25.90 10.15
CA LEU A 21 7.60 -25.35 11.51
C LEU A 21 6.73 -24.08 11.51
N PHE A 22 6.87 -23.24 10.48
CA PHE A 22 5.98 -22.09 10.31
C PHE A 22 4.55 -22.51 10.00
N GLN A 23 4.33 -23.47 9.09
CA GLN A 23 2.99 -23.92 8.73
C GLN A 23 2.28 -24.57 9.92
N ASP A 24 2.98 -25.43 10.68
CA ASP A 24 2.41 -26.08 11.86
C ASP A 24 1.94 -25.04 12.91
N GLU A 25 2.74 -24.00 13.16
CA GLU A 25 2.35 -22.94 14.09
C GLU A 25 1.28 -22.00 13.50
N LYS A 26 1.30 -21.76 12.18
CA LYS A 26 0.25 -21.01 11.49
C LYS A 26 -1.09 -21.72 11.62
N ASP A 27 -1.15 -23.03 11.39
CA ASP A 27 -2.38 -23.81 11.49
C ASP A 27 -2.93 -23.79 12.91
N ARG A 28 -2.05 -23.92 13.91
CA ARG A 28 -2.39 -23.79 15.33
C ARG A 28 -2.97 -22.40 15.66
N LEU A 29 -2.37 -21.33 15.14
CA LEU A 29 -2.87 -19.96 15.34
C LEU A 29 -4.22 -19.76 14.65
N VAL A 30 -4.38 -20.21 13.40
CA VAL A 30 -5.64 -20.12 12.64
C VAL A 30 -6.77 -20.84 13.37
N GLU A 31 -6.52 -22.04 13.91
CA GLU A 31 -7.54 -22.79 14.65
C GLU A 31 -8.04 -22.03 15.90
N LYS A 32 -7.12 -21.45 16.68
CA LYS A 32 -7.46 -20.75 17.92
C LYS A 32 -7.99 -19.33 17.72
N LEU A 33 -7.66 -18.70 16.60
CA LEU A 33 -8.05 -17.33 16.29
C LEU A 33 -9.12 -17.25 15.18
N LYS A 34 -9.81 -18.36 14.90
CA LYS A 34 -10.83 -18.49 13.84
C LYS A 34 -11.98 -17.49 13.92
N ASP A 35 -12.24 -16.93 15.10
CA ASP A 35 -13.30 -15.95 15.34
C ASP A 35 -12.86 -14.51 14.99
N PHE A 36 -11.60 -14.32 14.60
CA PHE A 36 -11.03 -13.05 14.19
C PHE A 36 -10.66 -13.08 12.71
N ASP A 37 -10.87 -11.96 12.02
CA ASP A 37 -10.32 -11.77 10.67
C ASP A 37 -8.82 -11.50 10.75
N ILE A 38 -8.03 -12.55 10.56
CA ILE A 38 -6.58 -12.53 10.68
C ILE A 38 -5.88 -12.85 9.36
N THR A 39 -4.66 -12.35 9.21
CA THR A 39 -3.75 -12.73 8.12
C THR A 39 -2.40 -13.08 8.70
N ILE A 40 -1.88 -14.27 8.37
CA ILE A 40 -0.63 -14.80 8.93
C ILE A 40 0.39 -15.06 7.82
N GLU A 41 1.57 -14.47 7.96
CA GLU A 41 2.65 -14.50 6.99
C GLU A 41 3.99 -14.92 7.62
N HIS A 42 4.75 -15.78 6.93
CA HIS A 42 6.11 -16.14 7.33
C HIS A 42 7.04 -15.00 6.96
N ILE A 43 7.69 -14.38 7.95
CA ILE A 43 8.58 -13.24 7.75
C ILE A 43 9.97 -13.52 8.33
N GLY A 44 10.82 -12.50 8.36
CA GLY A 44 12.18 -12.62 8.86
C GLY A 44 13.08 -13.48 7.96
N SER A 45 14.26 -13.82 8.49
CA SER A 45 15.28 -14.50 7.68
C SER A 45 14.97 -15.96 7.38
N THR A 46 14.21 -16.64 8.25
CA THR A 46 13.83 -18.04 8.05
C THR A 46 12.80 -18.23 6.95
N ALA A 47 12.12 -17.15 6.54
CA ALA A 47 11.25 -17.13 5.37
C ALA A 47 12.00 -16.95 4.04
N ILE A 48 13.32 -16.77 4.04
CA ILE A 48 14.08 -16.38 2.84
C ILE A 48 15.06 -17.52 2.49
N PRO A 49 14.85 -18.21 1.35
CA PRO A 49 15.72 -19.28 0.90
C PRO A 49 17.18 -18.87 0.86
N PHE A 50 18.09 -19.79 1.20
CA PHE A 50 19.55 -19.63 1.14
C PHE A 50 20.16 -18.56 2.06
N VAL A 51 19.36 -17.91 2.90
CA VAL A 51 19.84 -16.91 3.84
C VAL A 51 20.12 -17.57 5.21
N PRO A 52 21.36 -17.50 5.75
CA PRO A 52 21.64 -17.98 7.09
C PRO A 52 20.85 -17.20 8.14
N ALA A 53 20.24 -17.88 9.10
CA ALA A 53 19.37 -17.25 10.08
C ALA A 53 19.63 -17.79 11.48
N LYS A 54 19.24 -17.01 12.49
CA LYS A 54 19.00 -17.61 13.81
C LYS A 54 17.82 -18.58 13.64
N PRO A 55 17.86 -19.79 14.22
CA PRO A 55 16.83 -20.79 14.04
C PRO A 55 15.58 -20.47 14.90
N ILE A 56 14.99 -19.30 14.67
CA ILE A 56 13.78 -18.77 15.29
C ILE A 56 12.85 -18.37 14.15
N ILE A 57 11.59 -18.81 14.20
CA ILE A 57 10.60 -18.44 13.18
C ILE A 57 10.00 -17.08 13.53
N ASP A 58 10.05 -16.13 12.60
CA ASP A 58 9.36 -14.85 12.73
C ASP A 58 8.02 -14.94 11.95
N ILE A 59 6.92 -14.60 12.61
CA ILE A 59 5.56 -14.65 12.10
C ILE A 59 4.98 -13.24 12.16
N ALA A 60 4.41 -12.74 11.07
CA ALA A 60 3.56 -11.55 11.10
C ALA A 60 2.12 -12.01 11.19
N LEU A 61 1.38 -11.49 12.17
CA LEU A 61 -0.05 -11.70 12.31
C LEU A 61 -0.73 -10.33 12.26
N ALA A 62 -1.51 -10.09 11.20
CA ALA A 62 -2.29 -8.88 11.03
C ALA A 62 -3.74 -9.12 11.39
N ILE A 63 -4.30 -8.21 12.19
CA ILE A 63 -5.74 -8.12 12.48
C ILE A 63 -6.31 -6.87 11.80
N ASP A 64 -7.63 -6.80 11.69
CA ASP A 64 -8.32 -5.61 11.18
C ASP A 64 -7.99 -4.34 12.00
N GLN A 65 -8.12 -3.15 11.40
CA GLN A 65 -7.84 -1.88 12.08
C GLN A 65 -8.81 -1.59 13.22
N GLU A 66 -10.03 -2.12 13.14
CA GLU A 66 -11.06 -1.94 14.17
C GLU A 66 -10.88 -2.85 15.39
N ILE A 67 -9.95 -3.83 15.33
CA ILE A 67 -9.72 -4.78 16.41
C ILE A 67 -8.53 -4.35 17.26
N GLU A 68 -8.77 -4.04 18.52
CA GLU A 68 -7.71 -3.74 19.50
C GLU A 68 -6.78 -4.95 19.72
N PHE A 69 -5.46 -4.71 19.79
CA PHE A 69 -4.47 -5.78 20.06
C PHE A 69 -4.75 -6.56 21.35
N SER A 70 -5.29 -5.89 22.36
CA SER A 70 -5.60 -6.50 23.66
C SER A 70 -6.66 -7.61 23.56
N THR A 71 -7.48 -7.62 22.51
CA THR A 71 -8.52 -8.62 22.26
C THR A 71 -7.94 -10.03 22.11
N LEU A 72 -6.73 -10.14 21.54
CA LEU A 72 -6.08 -11.43 21.30
C LEU A 72 -5.21 -11.89 22.49
N ARG A 73 -5.03 -11.06 23.52
CA ARG A 73 -4.08 -11.32 24.62
C ARG A 73 -4.32 -12.65 25.32
N ASN A 74 -5.56 -12.94 25.69
CA ASN A 74 -5.88 -14.17 26.42
C ASN A 74 -5.62 -15.42 25.56
N VAL A 75 -6.07 -15.38 24.29
CA VAL A 75 -5.88 -16.51 23.36
C VAL A 75 -4.39 -16.78 23.10
N LEU A 76 -3.58 -15.73 22.93
CA LEU A 76 -2.14 -15.88 22.74
C LEU A 76 -1.42 -16.39 23.99
N ASN A 77 -1.83 -15.93 25.19
CA ASN A 77 -1.32 -16.45 26.46
C ASN A 77 -1.64 -17.94 26.63
N ASP A 78 -2.86 -18.37 26.31
CA ASP A 78 -3.30 -19.78 26.37
C ASP A 78 -2.52 -20.67 25.38
N LEU A 79 -2.10 -20.08 24.26
CA LEU A 79 -1.18 -20.71 23.31
C LEU A 79 0.29 -20.76 23.80
N GLY A 80 0.60 -20.16 24.95
CA GLY A 80 1.92 -20.12 25.56
C GLY A 80 2.81 -18.99 25.06
N TYR A 81 2.27 -18.02 24.32
CA TYR A 81 3.02 -16.83 23.93
C TYR A 81 3.16 -15.86 25.10
N GLU A 82 4.35 -15.28 25.23
CA GLU A 82 4.67 -14.25 26.20
C GLU A 82 4.70 -12.87 25.53
N GLU A 83 3.86 -11.95 25.98
CA GLU A 83 3.84 -10.57 25.49
C GLU A 83 5.11 -9.81 25.92
N ARG A 84 5.75 -9.13 24.97
CA ARG A 84 6.91 -8.25 25.20
C ARG A 84 6.64 -6.78 24.87
N GLY A 85 5.40 -6.46 24.48
CA GLY A 85 4.99 -5.11 24.16
C GLY A 85 5.66 -4.55 22.89
N PRO A 86 5.69 -3.21 22.73
CA PRO A 86 6.09 -2.57 21.48
C PRO A 86 7.60 -2.54 21.22
N GLN A 87 8.48 -2.79 22.20
CA GLN A 87 9.95 -2.86 22.00
C GLN A 87 10.53 -1.77 21.07
N GLY A 88 10.01 -0.54 21.13
CA GLY A 88 10.42 0.59 20.28
C GLY A 88 9.85 0.59 18.85
N VAL A 89 8.75 -0.12 18.60
CA VAL A 89 8.00 -0.13 17.34
C VAL A 89 6.52 0.05 17.68
N ASP A 90 5.97 1.22 17.32
CA ASP A 90 4.68 1.68 17.85
C ASP A 90 3.49 0.90 17.29
N ASP A 91 3.56 0.43 16.04
CA ASP A 91 2.46 -0.26 15.36
C ASP A 91 2.52 -1.80 15.48
N ARG A 92 3.27 -2.32 16.47
CA ARG A 92 3.46 -3.77 16.64
C ARG A 92 3.68 -4.21 18.09
N ILE A 93 2.90 -5.19 18.55
CA ILE A 93 3.18 -5.94 19.78
C ILE A 93 3.99 -7.21 19.47
N LEU A 94 5.14 -7.36 20.14
CA LEU A 94 5.95 -8.56 20.02
C LEU A 94 5.50 -9.63 21.02
N TRP A 95 5.28 -10.84 20.54
CA TRP A 95 4.95 -12.04 21.31
C TRP A 95 6.01 -13.11 21.08
N ILE A 96 6.31 -13.89 22.12
CA ILE A 96 7.38 -14.88 22.05
C ILE A 96 6.90 -16.25 22.54
N LEU A 97 7.14 -17.30 21.75
CA LEU A 97 6.94 -18.69 22.17
C LEU A 97 8.30 -19.36 22.44
N GLY A 98 8.39 -20.04 23.59
CA GLY A 98 9.61 -20.68 24.10
C GLY A 98 10.21 -19.97 25.31
N THR A 99 11.28 -20.54 25.88
CA THR A 99 11.89 -20.06 27.13
C THR A 99 13.07 -19.11 26.88
N GLU A 100 13.56 -18.41 27.89
CA GLU A 100 14.75 -17.54 27.73
C GLU A 100 15.99 -18.29 27.20
N ASN A 101 16.08 -19.59 27.47
CA ASN A 101 17.15 -20.46 27.00
C ASN A 101 16.84 -21.16 25.66
N ASP A 102 15.59 -21.10 25.19
CA ASP A 102 15.14 -21.79 23.98
C ASP A 102 13.96 -21.07 23.32
N ARG A 103 14.26 -19.95 22.65
CA ARG A 103 13.27 -19.14 21.91
C ARG A 103 13.03 -19.73 20.54
N LYS A 104 11.76 -20.00 20.21
CA LYS A 104 11.36 -20.74 19.00
C LYS A 104 10.61 -19.88 18.00
N PHE A 105 9.65 -19.08 18.46
CA PHE A 105 8.84 -18.22 17.60
C PHE A 105 8.78 -16.79 18.11
N TYR A 106 8.85 -15.84 17.18
CA TYR A 106 8.53 -14.44 17.39
C TYR A 106 7.31 -14.09 16.55
N LEU A 107 6.22 -13.75 17.22
CA LEU A 107 4.97 -13.34 16.60
C LEU A 107 4.87 -11.82 16.70
N HIS A 108 4.82 -11.17 15.55
CA HIS A 108 4.68 -9.73 15.39
C HIS A 108 3.21 -9.45 15.11
N LEU A 109 2.47 -9.06 16.15
CA LEU A 109 1.06 -8.68 16.05
C LEU A 109 0.96 -7.24 15.56
N THR A 110 0.31 -7.02 14.41
CA THR A 110 0.14 -5.73 13.74
C THR A 110 -1.30 -5.56 13.26
N HIS A 111 -1.64 -4.37 12.75
CA HIS A 111 -2.86 -4.20 11.93
C HIS A 111 -2.57 -4.47 10.45
N LYS A 112 -3.60 -4.84 9.69
CA LYS A 112 -3.54 -4.95 8.23
C LYS A 112 -3.11 -3.61 7.63
N GLY A 113 -2.12 -3.67 6.73
CA GLY A 113 -1.61 -2.49 6.05
C GLY A 113 -0.75 -1.55 6.89
N SER A 114 -0.43 -1.89 8.14
CA SER A 114 0.48 -1.11 8.98
C SER A 114 1.89 -1.01 8.38
N LYS A 115 2.72 -0.11 8.90
CA LYS A 115 4.11 0.06 8.42
C LYS A 115 4.91 -1.22 8.65
N THR A 116 4.89 -1.76 9.87
CA THR A 116 5.62 -2.98 10.21
C THR A 116 5.16 -4.17 9.37
N TRP A 117 3.86 -4.32 9.13
CA TRP A 117 3.31 -5.35 8.24
C TRP A 117 3.90 -5.23 6.82
N ASN A 118 3.75 -4.06 6.21
CA ASN A 118 4.21 -3.84 4.82
C ASN A 118 5.72 -3.98 4.68
N ASP A 119 6.50 -3.47 5.64
CA ASP A 119 7.96 -3.51 5.61
C ASP A 119 8.49 -4.94 5.71
N CYS A 120 7.87 -5.78 6.57
CA CYS A 120 8.26 -7.18 6.68
C CYS A 120 8.01 -7.95 5.38
N LEU A 121 6.85 -7.72 4.75
CA LEU A 121 6.51 -8.36 3.48
C LEU A 121 7.38 -7.86 2.33
N ALA A 122 7.61 -6.54 2.24
CA ALA A 122 8.47 -5.92 1.24
C ALA A 122 9.90 -6.45 1.34
N PHE A 123 10.46 -6.51 2.55
CA PHE A 123 11.81 -7.04 2.77
C PHE A 123 11.94 -8.50 2.33
N ARG A 124 10.98 -9.35 2.73
CA ARG A 124 10.93 -10.76 2.31
C ARG A 124 10.85 -10.88 0.79
N ALA A 125 9.94 -10.13 0.17
CA ALA A 125 9.73 -10.19 -1.27
C ALA A 125 11.00 -9.76 -2.03
N ALA A 126 11.62 -8.65 -1.64
CA ALA A 126 12.85 -8.14 -2.25
C ALA A 126 13.99 -9.17 -2.23
N LEU A 127 14.21 -9.84 -1.10
CA LEU A 127 15.28 -10.84 -0.97
C LEU A 127 14.93 -12.18 -1.63
N ARG A 128 13.65 -12.47 -1.83
CA ARG A 128 13.19 -13.64 -2.61
C ARG A 128 13.33 -13.39 -4.11
N SER A 129 13.07 -12.18 -4.59
CA SER A 129 13.16 -11.82 -6.01
C SER A 129 14.58 -11.51 -6.48
N THR A 130 15.49 -11.09 -5.59
CA THR A 130 16.79 -10.53 -5.97
C THR A 130 17.96 -11.26 -5.30
N THR A 131 18.69 -12.07 -6.08
CA THR A 131 19.82 -12.87 -5.60
C THR A 131 20.95 -12.04 -5.00
N SER A 132 21.32 -10.91 -5.63
CA SER A 132 22.41 -10.05 -5.12
C SER A 132 22.11 -9.45 -3.75
N LEU A 133 20.88 -8.98 -3.51
CA LEU A 133 20.46 -8.47 -2.20
C LEU A 133 20.47 -9.58 -1.14
N ARG A 134 20.10 -10.80 -1.52
CA ARG A 134 20.14 -11.98 -0.65
C ARG A 134 21.57 -12.30 -0.21
N GLU A 135 22.52 -12.28 -1.14
CA GLU A 135 23.93 -12.52 -0.88
C GLU A 135 24.54 -11.43 0.01
N GLU A 136 24.23 -10.16 -0.29
CA GLU A 136 24.65 -9.00 0.51
C GLU A 136 24.15 -9.13 1.96
N TYR A 137 22.87 -9.45 2.14
CA TYR A 137 22.29 -9.64 3.47
C TYR A 137 22.90 -10.83 4.21
N ALA A 138 23.16 -11.94 3.51
CA ALA A 138 23.80 -13.11 4.10
C ALA A 138 25.22 -12.80 4.57
N LYS A 139 26.00 -12.05 3.77
CA LYS A 139 27.35 -11.60 4.13
C LYS A 139 27.33 -10.69 5.36
N LEU A 140 26.49 -9.65 5.35
CA LEU A 140 26.33 -8.72 6.46
C LEU A 140 26.00 -9.45 7.77
N LYS A 141 25.08 -10.42 7.72
CA LYS A 141 24.72 -11.19 8.92
C LYS A 141 25.84 -12.04 9.47
N LYS A 142 26.65 -12.66 8.61
CA LYS A 142 27.82 -13.44 9.04
C LYS A 142 28.83 -12.52 9.74
N GLU A 143 29.14 -11.37 9.15
CA GLU A 143 30.05 -10.37 9.73
C GLU A 143 29.55 -9.87 11.09
N LEU A 144 28.27 -9.52 11.19
CA LEU A 144 27.68 -9.07 12.45
C LEU A 144 27.61 -10.17 13.51
N ALA A 145 27.40 -11.43 13.13
CA ALA A 145 27.39 -12.54 14.06
C ALA A 145 28.79 -12.81 14.66
N VAL A 146 29.84 -12.65 13.85
CA VAL A 146 31.24 -12.73 14.34
C VAL A 146 31.56 -11.54 15.25
N LYS A 147 31.11 -10.33 14.89
CA LYS A 147 31.38 -9.11 15.66
C LYS A 147 30.61 -9.04 16.98
N TYR A 148 29.41 -9.63 17.05
CA TYR A 148 28.49 -9.51 18.17
C TYR A 148 27.86 -10.86 18.60
N PRO A 149 28.66 -11.90 18.93
CA PRO A 149 28.16 -13.25 19.17
C PRO A 149 27.21 -13.38 20.37
N GLU A 150 27.34 -12.51 21.37
CA GLU A 150 26.50 -12.49 22.58
C GLU A 150 25.73 -11.17 22.75
N ASN A 151 25.81 -10.27 21.75
CA ASN A 151 25.17 -8.97 21.80
C ASN A 151 24.07 -8.87 20.73
N ARG A 152 22.92 -9.51 21.02
CA ARG A 152 21.73 -9.49 20.17
C ARG A 152 21.29 -8.07 19.79
N LYS A 153 21.40 -7.09 20.70
CA LYS A 153 20.98 -5.70 20.45
C LYS A 153 21.84 -5.07 19.36
N SER A 154 23.17 -5.14 19.49
CA SER A 154 24.11 -4.63 18.49
C SER A 154 23.99 -5.37 17.15
N TYR A 155 23.82 -6.69 17.18
CA TYR A 155 23.55 -7.48 15.98
C TYR A 155 22.27 -7.04 15.25
N THR A 156 21.20 -6.74 16.00
CA THR A 156 19.94 -6.29 15.41
C THR A 156 20.07 -4.89 14.83
N LYS A 157 20.70 -3.96 15.56
CA LYS A 157 20.96 -2.59 15.12
C LYS A 157 21.83 -2.55 13.87
N GLY A 158 22.87 -3.38 13.79
CA GLY A 158 23.79 -3.39 12.63
C GLY A 158 23.15 -3.79 11.30
N LYS A 159 21.94 -4.35 11.30
CA LYS A 159 21.20 -4.69 10.08
C LYS A 159 20.24 -3.59 9.62
N HIS A 160 19.98 -2.60 10.46
CA HIS A 160 18.85 -1.68 10.30
C HIS A 160 18.94 -0.89 9.00
N GLU A 161 20.07 -0.23 8.74
CA GLU A 161 20.30 0.57 7.53
C GLU A 161 20.12 -0.26 6.24
N PHE A 162 20.63 -1.49 6.22
CA PHE A 162 20.43 -2.40 5.09
C PHE A 162 18.95 -2.73 4.88
N ILE A 163 18.23 -3.06 5.96
CA ILE A 163 16.81 -3.41 5.90
C ILE A 163 16.00 -2.23 5.38
N GLU A 164 16.21 -1.03 5.93
CA GLU A 164 15.48 0.18 5.52
C GLU A 164 15.71 0.51 4.05
N ARG A 165 16.97 0.47 3.59
CA ARG A 165 17.31 0.70 2.18
C ARG A 165 16.60 -0.29 1.26
N VAL A 166 16.63 -1.58 1.57
CA VAL A 166 16.00 -2.62 0.74
C VAL A 166 14.48 -2.47 0.69
N VAL A 167 13.85 -2.23 1.84
CA VAL A 167 12.40 -2.01 1.93
C VAL A 167 12.01 -0.81 1.08
N HIS A 168 12.70 0.32 1.25
CA HIS A 168 12.42 1.54 0.49
C HIS A 168 12.58 1.31 -1.01
N GLN A 169 13.70 0.74 -1.46
CA GLN A 169 13.94 0.43 -2.88
C GLN A 169 12.86 -0.48 -3.47
N TYR A 170 12.48 -1.54 -2.74
CA TYR A 170 11.45 -2.45 -3.21
C TYR A 170 10.10 -1.76 -3.32
N GLN A 171 9.64 -1.06 -2.28
CA GLN A 171 8.37 -0.34 -2.28
C GLN A 171 8.33 0.72 -3.40
N SER A 172 9.41 1.49 -3.60
CA SER A 172 9.51 2.45 -4.71
C SER A 172 9.40 1.77 -6.08
N SER A 173 10.05 0.62 -6.28
CA SER A 173 9.96 -0.13 -7.54
C SER A 173 8.55 -0.65 -7.82
N GLN A 174 7.83 -1.11 -6.79
CA GLN A 174 6.45 -1.58 -6.93
C GLN A 174 5.51 -0.43 -7.26
N MET A 175 5.70 0.73 -6.63
CA MET A 175 4.95 1.94 -6.96
C MET A 175 5.19 2.36 -8.42
N GLN A 176 6.45 2.44 -8.86
CA GLN A 176 6.80 2.78 -10.24
C GLN A 176 6.17 1.81 -11.24
N PHE A 177 6.26 0.50 -11.00
CA PHE A 177 5.64 -0.50 -11.87
C PHE A 177 4.11 -0.36 -11.93
N SER A 178 3.45 -0.13 -10.78
CA SER A 178 2.01 0.11 -10.75
C SER A 178 1.62 1.36 -11.55
N ASN A 179 2.40 2.43 -11.44
CA ASN A 179 2.17 3.68 -12.16
C ASN A 179 2.40 3.54 -13.66
N GLU A 180 3.43 2.81 -14.08
CA GLU A 180 3.67 2.50 -15.50
C GLU A 180 2.53 1.65 -16.08
N SER A 181 2.04 0.65 -15.34
CA SER A 181 0.91 -0.18 -15.79
C SER A 181 -0.35 0.67 -15.99
N VAL A 182 -0.72 1.48 -15.01
CA VAL A 182 -1.88 2.39 -15.10
C VAL A 182 -1.69 3.39 -16.25
N THR A 183 -0.49 3.94 -16.40
CA THR A 183 -0.23 4.90 -17.48
C THR A 183 -0.31 4.25 -18.86
N ASN A 184 0.18 3.02 -19.02
CA ASN A 184 0.08 2.29 -20.29
C ASN A 184 -1.38 1.96 -20.64
N GLN A 185 -2.21 1.65 -19.64
CA GLN A 185 -3.65 1.50 -19.83
C GLN A 185 -4.27 2.83 -20.30
N ILE A 186 -4.00 3.94 -19.61
CA ILE A 186 -4.48 5.27 -19.99
C ILE A 186 -4.07 5.61 -21.43
N VAL A 187 -2.82 5.41 -21.81
CA VAL A 187 -2.34 5.65 -23.18
C VAL A 187 -3.07 4.79 -24.21
N SER A 188 -3.33 3.51 -23.90
CA SER A 188 -4.08 2.61 -24.78
C SER A 188 -5.51 3.11 -25.02
N ASP A 189 -6.18 3.54 -23.96
CA ASP A 189 -7.59 3.97 -24.02
C ASP A 189 -7.73 5.32 -24.72
N LEU A 190 -6.82 6.27 -24.46
CA LEU A 190 -6.73 7.54 -25.19
C LEU A 190 -6.49 7.33 -26.70
N ARG A 191 -5.64 6.38 -27.09
CA ARG A 191 -5.42 6.03 -28.51
C ARG A 191 -6.67 5.46 -29.19
N ARG A 192 -7.59 4.88 -28.42
CA ARG A 192 -8.90 4.41 -28.90
C ARG A 192 -9.97 5.51 -28.88
N HIS A 193 -9.58 6.76 -28.60
CA HIS A 193 -10.50 7.90 -28.43
C HIS A 193 -11.50 7.69 -27.28
N GLN A 194 -11.15 6.87 -26.29
CA GLN A 194 -11.92 6.77 -25.05
C GLN A 194 -11.58 7.92 -24.12
N ASN A 195 -12.59 8.38 -23.38
CA ASN A 195 -12.40 9.31 -22.29
C ASN A 195 -12.13 8.51 -21.01
N ILE A 196 -11.47 9.13 -20.04
CA ILE A 196 -11.02 8.47 -18.82
C ILE A 196 -11.53 9.25 -17.62
N LEU A 197 -12.06 8.54 -16.63
CA LEU A 197 -12.42 9.10 -15.33
C LEU A 197 -11.45 8.54 -14.28
N LEU A 198 -10.50 9.36 -13.84
CA LEU A 198 -9.58 9.04 -12.75
C LEU A 198 -10.24 9.39 -11.40
N VAL A 199 -10.67 8.37 -10.67
CA VAL A 199 -11.39 8.54 -9.39
C VAL A 199 -10.49 8.14 -8.22
N GLY A 200 -10.51 8.93 -7.15
CA GLY A 200 -9.86 8.57 -5.88
C GLY A 200 -10.11 9.58 -4.76
N ARG A 201 -9.65 9.28 -3.54
CA ARG A 201 -9.87 10.13 -2.35
C ARG A 201 -9.25 11.52 -2.48
N ARG A 202 -9.77 12.54 -1.78
CA ARG A 202 -9.25 13.93 -1.82
C ARG A 202 -7.74 14.02 -1.54
N ASP A 203 -7.23 13.18 -0.64
CA ASP A 203 -5.82 13.10 -0.21
C ASP A 203 -4.99 12.05 -0.97
N ALA A 204 -5.56 11.42 -2.00
CA ALA A 204 -4.91 10.33 -2.74
C ALA A 204 -3.74 10.78 -3.63
N GLY A 205 -3.34 12.05 -3.63
CA GLY A 205 -2.23 12.56 -4.43
C GLY A 205 -2.49 12.61 -5.94
N LYS A 206 -3.76 12.63 -6.38
CA LYS A 206 -4.16 12.58 -7.80
C LYS A 206 -3.57 13.72 -8.63
N THR A 207 -3.69 14.96 -8.18
CA THR A 207 -3.11 16.12 -8.86
C THR A 207 -1.60 15.96 -9.03
N HIS A 208 -0.91 15.47 -8.00
CA HIS A 208 0.54 15.19 -8.08
C HIS A 208 0.83 14.09 -9.10
N PHE A 209 0.09 12.99 -9.08
CA PHE A 209 0.21 11.93 -10.09
C PHE A 209 0.00 12.47 -11.51
N VAL A 210 -1.07 13.24 -11.72
CA VAL A 210 -1.40 13.82 -13.03
C VAL A 210 -0.28 14.74 -13.52
N THR A 211 0.14 15.69 -12.69
CA THR A 211 1.10 16.73 -13.06
C THR A 211 2.54 16.24 -13.15
N HIS A 212 2.97 15.33 -12.26
CA HIS A 212 4.37 14.90 -12.16
C HIS A 212 4.63 13.52 -12.75
N THR A 213 3.59 12.74 -13.06
CA THR A 213 3.74 11.39 -13.63
C THR A 213 3.02 11.26 -14.96
N LEU A 214 1.70 11.46 -15.00
CA LEU A 214 0.89 11.19 -16.18
C LEU A 214 1.24 12.14 -17.34
N ILE A 215 1.21 13.45 -17.12
CA ILE A 215 1.50 14.45 -18.17
C ILE A 215 2.89 14.25 -18.78
N PRO A 216 3.99 14.16 -18.01
CA PRO A 216 5.31 13.89 -18.56
C PRO A 216 5.39 12.60 -19.38
N LEU A 217 4.68 11.55 -18.95
CA LEU A 217 4.66 10.27 -19.66
C LEU A 217 3.86 10.35 -20.97
N LEU A 218 2.70 11.00 -20.98
CA LEU A 218 1.91 11.23 -22.19
C LEU A 218 2.70 12.05 -23.23
N GLN A 219 3.35 13.12 -22.78
CA GLN A 219 4.22 13.95 -23.62
C GLN A 219 5.42 13.16 -24.18
N LYS A 220 6.06 12.32 -23.35
CA LYS A 220 7.13 11.42 -23.81
C LYS A 220 6.65 10.39 -24.84
N LYS A 221 5.36 10.06 -24.85
CA LYS A 221 4.71 9.19 -25.85
C LYS A 221 4.25 9.95 -27.10
N GLY A 222 4.52 11.26 -27.18
CA GLY A 222 4.23 12.12 -28.34
C GLY A 222 2.80 12.67 -28.40
N LEU A 223 2.06 12.68 -27.29
CA LEU A 223 0.72 13.24 -27.22
C LEU A 223 0.79 14.74 -26.85
N ASP A 224 0.01 15.59 -27.53
CA ASP A 224 -0.24 16.97 -27.07
C ASP A 224 -1.18 16.90 -25.87
N VAL A 225 -0.82 17.57 -24.77
CA VAL A 225 -1.57 17.51 -23.51
C VAL A 225 -1.92 18.92 -23.04
N ARG A 226 -3.21 19.16 -22.83
CA ARG A 226 -3.75 20.40 -22.24
C ARG A 226 -4.26 20.09 -20.85
N TYR A 227 -3.77 20.81 -19.85
CA TYR A 227 -4.14 20.61 -18.45
C TYR A 227 -4.86 21.84 -17.93
N PHE A 228 -6.01 21.62 -17.32
CA PHE A 228 -6.80 22.61 -16.63
C PHE A 228 -6.96 22.14 -15.18
N LYS A 229 -6.62 23.02 -14.23
CA LYS A 229 -6.68 22.68 -12.79
C LYS A 229 -8.13 22.46 -12.33
N ASP A 230 -9.04 23.20 -12.91
CA ASP A 230 -10.48 23.12 -12.74
C ASP A 230 -11.15 23.57 -14.05
N MET A 231 -12.47 23.63 -14.06
CA MET A 231 -13.26 24.03 -15.24
C MET A 231 -13.78 25.47 -15.17
N ASP A 232 -13.28 26.28 -14.24
CA ASP A 232 -13.70 27.67 -14.10
C ASP A 232 -13.05 28.56 -15.17
N GLU A 233 -11.83 28.22 -15.59
CA GLU A 233 -11.10 28.89 -16.67
C GLU A 233 -11.77 28.74 -18.06
N GLU A 234 -11.50 29.67 -18.98
CA GLU A 234 -11.91 29.56 -20.38
C GLU A 234 -11.06 28.51 -21.11
N ILE A 235 -11.73 27.59 -21.81
CA ILE A 235 -11.08 26.53 -22.58
C ILE A 235 -11.01 27.01 -24.03
N GLN A 236 -9.81 27.41 -24.47
CA GLN A 236 -9.57 27.62 -25.90
C GLN A 236 -9.73 26.29 -26.63
N THR A 237 -10.36 26.30 -27.81
CA THR A 237 -10.61 25.10 -28.61
C THR A 237 -9.29 24.35 -28.85
N PRO A 238 -9.11 23.17 -28.21
CA PRO A 238 -7.87 22.42 -28.34
C PRO A 238 -7.83 21.73 -29.71
N PRO A 239 -6.63 21.35 -30.21
CA PRO A 239 -6.51 20.50 -31.38
C PRO A 239 -7.34 19.22 -31.24
N GLU A 240 -7.89 18.71 -32.34
CA GLU A 240 -8.77 17.53 -32.34
C GLU A 240 -8.10 16.26 -31.77
N ASP A 241 -6.77 16.18 -31.87
CA ASP A 241 -5.98 15.05 -31.39
C ASP A 241 -5.35 15.27 -30.00
N ALA A 242 -5.54 16.44 -29.39
CA ALA A 242 -5.00 16.74 -28.06
C ALA A 242 -5.69 15.93 -26.96
N VAL A 243 -4.91 15.52 -25.95
CA VAL A 243 -5.43 14.97 -24.70
C VAL A 243 -5.74 16.14 -23.78
N VAL A 244 -6.97 16.21 -23.30
CA VAL A 244 -7.42 17.30 -22.41
C VAL A 244 -7.68 16.75 -21.01
N ILE A 245 -7.00 17.30 -20.01
CA ILE A 245 -7.11 16.88 -18.62
C ILE A 245 -7.82 17.97 -17.82
N PHE A 246 -8.94 17.60 -17.20
CA PHE A 246 -9.69 18.41 -16.27
C PHE A 246 -9.45 17.89 -14.86
N ASP A 247 -8.58 18.56 -14.11
CA ASP A 247 -8.41 18.26 -12.69
C ASP A 247 -9.56 18.86 -11.87
N GLU A 248 -9.71 18.39 -10.63
CA GLU A 248 -10.76 18.80 -9.69
C GLU A 248 -12.18 18.80 -10.31
N PHE A 249 -12.45 17.89 -11.24
CA PHE A 249 -13.72 17.78 -11.94
C PHE A 249 -14.83 17.34 -10.98
N GLU A 250 -16.07 17.68 -11.31
CA GLU A 250 -17.26 17.36 -10.50
C GLU A 250 -18.36 16.77 -11.40
N ILE A 251 -19.08 15.78 -10.89
CA ILE A 251 -20.18 15.09 -11.58
C ILE A 251 -21.39 14.97 -10.64
N LEU A 252 -22.55 14.58 -11.19
CA LEU A 252 -23.80 14.37 -10.44
C LEU A 252 -24.26 12.90 -10.41
N ASP A 253 -23.48 11.96 -10.97
CA ASP A 253 -23.85 10.54 -11.12
C ASP A 253 -24.01 9.79 -9.79
N ASP A 254 -23.48 10.32 -8.71
CA ASP A 254 -23.58 9.82 -7.34
C ASP A 254 -24.80 10.37 -6.59
N LYS A 255 -25.54 11.33 -7.15
CA LYS A 255 -26.65 12.00 -6.47
C LYS A 255 -27.70 11.04 -5.91
N GLU A 256 -28.27 10.17 -6.73
CA GLU A 256 -29.32 9.24 -6.29
C GLU A 256 -28.80 8.26 -5.22
N PHE A 257 -27.54 7.83 -5.36
CA PHE A 257 -26.88 6.99 -4.38
C PHE A 257 -26.75 7.71 -3.03
N LEU A 258 -26.25 8.95 -3.04
CA LEU A 258 -26.04 9.77 -1.87
C LEU A 258 -27.35 10.15 -1.19
N GLU A 259 -28.36 10.57 -1.95
CA GLU A 259 -29.70 10.90 -1.43
C GLU A 259 -30.39 9.69 -0.78
N ARG A 260 -30.08 8.47 -1.24
CA ARG A 260 -30.59 7.22 -0.66
C ARG A 260 -29.82 6.81 0.60
N MET A 261 -28.50 7.00 0.63
CA MET A 261 -27.65 6.64 1.77
C MET A 261 -27.74 7.65 2.92
N HIS A 262 -27.95 8.93 2.58
CA HIS A 262 -28.01 10.06 3.51
C HIS A 262 -29.27 10.91 3.29
N PRO A 263 -30.48 10.34 3.47
CA PRO A 263 -31.74 11.04 3.22
C PRO A 263 -31.94 12.28 4.10
N GLU A 264 -31.29 12.34 5.26
CA GLU A 264 -31.28 13.46 6.19
C GLU A 264 -30.51 14.69 5.67
N GLU A 265 -29.61 14.50 4.70
CA GLU A 265 -28.77 15.57 4.14
C GLU A 265 -29.44 16.26 2.93
N GLN A 266 -30.70 15.95 2.61
CA GLN A 266 -31.38 16.51 1.43
C GLN A 266 -31.75 18.01 1.58
N PRO A 267 -31.57 18.83 0.52
CA PRO A 267 -30.92 18.48 -0.74
C PRO A 267 -29.40 18.38 -0.55
N TYR A 268 -28.84 17.24 -0.96
CA TYR A 268 -27.42 16.93 -0.75
C TYR A 268 -26.49 17.94 -1.45
N TYR A 269 -26.92 18.45 -2.61
CA TYR A 269 -26.22 19.50 -3.35
C TYR A 269 -26.98 20.82 -3.30
N SER A 270 -26.25 21.92 -3.12
CA SER A 270 -26.80 23.26 -3.22
C SER A 270 -27.09 23.66 -4.67
N ASP A 271 -28.03 24.58 -4.89
CA ASP A 271 -28.34 25.11 -6.22
C ASP A 271 -27.13 25.73 -6.93
N SER A 272 -26.22 26.37 -6.17
CA SER A 272 -24.99 26.94 -6.74
C SER A 272 -24.04 25.86 -7.22
N TYR A 273 -23.92 24.76 -6.46
CA TYR A 273 -23.13 23.60 -6.87
C TYR A 273 -23.71 22.94 -8.12
N LEU A 274 -25.04 22.70 -8.15
CA LEU A 274 -25.71 22.13 -9.33
C LEU A 274 -25.47 22.98 -10.58
N ARG A 275 -25.63 24.31 -10.48
CA ARG A 275 -25.33 25.23 -11.60
C ARG A 275 -23.88 25.14 -12.06
N LYS A 276 -22.92 25.07 -11.12
CA LYS A 276 -21.49 24.92 -11.43
C LYS A 276 -21.24 23.62 -12.21
N VAL A 277 -21.72 22.49 -11.70
CA VAL A 277 -21.48 21.19 -12.32
C VAL A 277 -22.13 21.10 -13.70
N HIS A 278 -23.39 21.54 -13.85
CA HIS A 278 -24.03 21.58 -15.17
C HIS A 278 -23.27 22.43 -16.18
N PHE A 279 -22.74 23.58 -15.75
CA PHE A 279 -21.92 24.43 -16.60
C PHE A 279 -20.60 23.75 -17.01
N TRP A 280 -19.94 23.05 -16.08
CA TRP A 280 -18.73 22.28 -16.36
C TRP A 280 -18.99 21.12 -17.33
N LEU A 281 -20.10 20.39 -17.18
CA LEU A 281 -20.49 19.33 -18.11
C LEU A 281 -20.72 19.88 -19.53
N GLN A 282 -21.44 21.00 -19.67
CA GLN A 282 -21.65 21.66 -20.97
C GLN A 282 -20.34 22.13 -21.61
N LYS A 283 -19.41 22.67 -20.82
CA LYS A 283 -18.06 23.01 -21.32
C LYS A 283 -17.35 21.77 -21.86
N ALA A 284 -17.40 20.66 -21.13
CA ALA A 284 -16.71 19.42 -21.50
C ALA A 284 -17.28 18.77 -22.79
N GLU A 285 -18.57 18.92 -23.07
CA GLU A 285 -19.21 18.46 -24.32
C GLU A 285 -18.62 19.11 -25.58
N ASN A 286 -18.12 20.34 -25.46
CA ASN A 286 -17.53 21.09 -26.56
C ASN A 286 -16.04 20.76 -26.79
N VAL A 287 -15.48 19.84 -26.01
CA VAL A 287 -14.08 19.42 -26.11
C VAL A 287 -14.01 18.06 -26.83
N PRO A 288 -13.15 17.91 -27.85
CA PRO A 288 -12.95 16.64 -28.55
C PRO A 288 -12.62 15.47 -27.60
N ASN A 289 -12.88 14.24 -28.07
CA ASN A 289 -12.56 13.02 -27.33
C ASN A 289 -11.06 12.92 -27.00
N ARG A 290 -10.71 12.07 -26.02
CA ARG A 290 -9.40 11.99 -25.30
C ARG A 290 -9.35 12.90 -24.08
N ARG A 291 -10.46 12.95 -23.35
CA ARG A 291 -10.61 13.71 -22.11
C ARG A 291 -10.23 12.85 -20.93
N ILE A 292 -9.53 13.41 -19.96
CA ILE A 292 -9.24 12.79 -18.67
C ILE A 292 -9.88 13.67 -17.61
N TYR A 293 -10.88 13.15 -16.92
CA TYR A 293 -11.54 13.79 -15.79
C TYR A 293 -10.93 13.27 -14.51
N VAL A 294 -10.42 14.15 -13.64
CA VAL A 294 -9.89 13.76 -12.33
C VAL A 294 -10.91 14.12 -11.28
N LEU A 295 -11.44 13.10 -10.60
CA LEU A 295 -12.55 13.22 -9.67
C LEU A 295 -12.11 12.87 -8.25
N SER A 296 -12.39 13.77 -7.31
CA SER A 296 -12.18 13.55 -5.88
C SER A 296 -13.50 13.24 -5.17
N ARG A 297 -13.58 12.09 -4.50
CA ARG A 297 -14.78 11.65 -3.76
C ARG A 297 -14.44 11.00 -2.42
N ASN A 298 -15.44 10.78 -1.58
CA ASN A 298 -15.27 10.02 -0.35
C ASN A 298 -15.25 8.51 -0.67
N GLU A 299 -14.73 7.69 0.24
CA GLU A 299 -14.49 6.26 -0.02
C GLU A 299 -15.74 5.48 -0.42
N GLU A 300 -16.87 5.80 0.21
CA GLU A 300 -18.17 5.19 -0.08
C GLU A 300 -18.64 5.49 -1.52
N ASP A 301 -18.51 6.74 -1.97
CA ASP A 301 -18.92 7.16 -3.33
C ASP A 301 -17.99 6.62 -4.40
N ILE A 302 -16.68 6.50 -4.12
CA ILE A 302 -15.70 5.98 -5.06
C ILE A 302 -16.09 4.59 -5.54
N GLY A 303 -16.53 3.72 -4.63
CA GLY A 303 -16.96 2.37 -4.98
C GLY A 303 -18.17 2.38 -5.91
N ASN A 304 -19.15 3.26 -5.67
CA ASN A 304 -20.32 3.40 -6.52
C ASN A 304 -19.95 3.90 -7.93
N ILE A 305 -19.13 4.94 -8.01
CA ILE A 305 -18.72 5.58 -9.28
C ILE A 305 -17.80 4.66 -10.08
N ALA A 306 -16.78 4.08 -9.45
CA ALA A 306 -15.77 3.28 -10.16
C ALA A 306 -16.32 1.98 -10.78
N ASN A 307 -17.43 1.46 -10.25
CA ASN A 307 -18.07 0.23 -10.73
C ASN A 307 -19.14 0.48 -11.81
N ARG A 308 -19.42 1.74 -12.16
CA ARG A 308 -20.37 2.07 -13.23
C ARG A 308 -19.76 1.83 -14.61
N THR A 309 -20.57 1.28 -15.50
CA THR A 309 -20.21 1.02 -16.90
C THR A 309 -20.63 2.14 -17.85
N LEU A 310 -21.50 3.04 -17.40
CA LEU A 310 -22.05 4.15 -18.17
C LEU A 310 -22.22 5.35 -17.23
N PHE A 311 -21.96 6.54 -17.77
CA PHE A 311 -22.11 7.83 -17.11
C PHE A 311 -22.96 8.73 -17.99
N ASP A 312 -23.90 9.45 -17.39
CA ASP A 312 -24.89 10.21 -18.16
C ASP A 312 -24.27 11.41 -18.89
N PHE A 313 -23.15 11.94 -18.38
CA PHE A 313 -22.46 13.07 -18.99
C PHE A 313 -21.49 12.69 -20.11
N ASP A 314 -21.00 11.44 -20.13
CA ASP A 314 -20.07 10.95 -21.15
C ASP A 314 -20.17 9.43 -21.27
N PRO A 315 -20.91 8.90 -22.24
CA PRO A 315 -21.10 7.46 -22.40
C PRO A 315 -19.82 6.73 -22.86
N ASN A 316 -18.77 7.46 -23.25
CA ASN A 316 -17.51 6.91 -23.73
C ASN A 316 -16.40 6.97 -22.66
N VAL A 317 -16.75 7.24 -21.41
CA VAL A 317 -15.79 7.35 -20.31
C VAL A 317 -15.55 6.00 -19.64
N MET A 318 -14.27 5.67 -19.41
CA MET A 318 -13.85 4.47 -18.67
C MET A 318 -13.32 4.89 -17.29
N PRO A 319 -13.91 4.38 -16.19
CA PRO A 319 -13.39 4.67 -14.87
C PRO A 319 -12.10 3.91 -14.61
N ILE A 320 -11.08 4.61 -14.14
CA ILE A 320 -9.83 4.04 -13.67
C ILE A 320 -9.66 4.48 -12.21
N HIS A 321 -9.69 3.49 -11.32
CA HIS A 321 -9.49 3.74 -9.90
C HIS A 321 -8.00 3.92 -9.59
N ILE A 322 -7.66 5.05 -8.97
CA ILE A 322 -6.31 5.31 -8.49
C ILE A 322 -6.27 5.00 -6.99
N ALA A 323 -5.55 3.94 -6.60
CA ALA A 323 -5.24 3.69 -5.21
C ALA A 323 -4.46 4.89 -4.62
N PRO A 324 -4.63 5.21 -3.31
CA PRO A 324 -3.94 6.34 -2.69
C PRO A 324 -2.46 6.31 -3.03
N TRP A 325 -1.97 7.34 -3.72
CA TRP A 325 -0.54 7.55 -3.81
C TRP A 325 -0.08 7.86 -2.40
N LYS A 326 0.50 6.86 -1.73
CA LYS A 326 1.31 7.13 -0.55
C LYS A 326 2.41 8.05 -1.05
N THR A 327 2.26 9.34 -0.79
CA THR A 327 3.36 10.28 -0.80
C THR A 327 4.37 9.72 0.21
N GLY A 328 5.29 8.88 -0.28
CA GLY A 328 6.47 8.55 0.50
C GLY A 328 7.07 9.89 0.86
N ASN A 329 7.11 10.20 2.17
CA ASN A 329 7.53 11.47 2.74
C ASN A 329 8.39 12.28 1.78
N LEU A 330 7.77 13.28 1.12
CA LEU A 330 8.53 14.25 0.35
C LEU A 330 9.49 14.91 1.36
N PRO A 331 10.81 14.92 1.11
CA PRO A 331 11.71 15.69 1.93
C PRO A 331 11.41 17.17 1.64
N GLY A 332 10.60 17.82 2.47
CA GLY A 332 10.37 19.27 2.32
C GLY A 332 9.12 19.86 2.96
N GLU A 333 8.04 19.10 3.19
CA GLU A 333 6.84 19.68 3.79
C GLU A 333 6.97 19.76 5.32
N LYS A 334 7.60 20.84 5.78
CA LYS A 334 7.35 21.35 7.12
C LYS A 334 5.87 21.71 7.19
N LYS A 335 5.10 20.97 7.98
CA LYS A 335 3.81 21.43 8.49
C LYS A 335 4.07 22.73 9.26
N SER A 336 3.71 23.87 8.68
CA SER A 336 3.52 25.10 9.45
C SER A 336 2.24 24.92 10.26
N ASN A 337 2.38 25.06 11.58
CA ASN A 337 1.28 25.13 12.54
C ASN A 337 0.27 26.23 12.20
#